data_AF-A0A1Q5STV8-F1
#
_entry.id   AF-A0A1Q5STV8-F1
#
_cell.length_a   1.000
_cell.length_b   1.000
_cell.length_c   1.000
_cell.angle_alpha   90.00
_cell.angle_beta   90.00
_cell.angle_gamma   90.00
#
_symmetry.space_group_name_H-M   'P 1'
#
loop_
_entity.id
_entity.type
_entity.pdbx_description
1 polymer ?
#
loop_
_entity_poly.entity_id
_entity_poly.type
_entity_poly.pdbx_seq_one_letter_code
_entity_poly.pdbx_strand_id
1 'polypeptide(L)' 'MLLKYALIQHLRRKGIFSASDGRALSKLTTEEIQREYERVRGDQSHGLVQGDRTATGDHHSL' A
#
# COMPACT_ATOMS: atom_id res chain seq x y z
N MET A 1 4.19 12.61 16.60
CA MET A 1 3.14 13.25 15.76
C MET A 1 3.29 12.95 14.26
N LEU A 2 4.51 13.00 13.68
CA LEU A 2 4.72 12.79 12.23
C LEU A 2 4.31 11.41 11.71
N LEU A 3 4.56 10.33 12.46
CA LEU A 3 4.26 8.95 12.00
C LEU A 3 2.78 8.73 11.72
N LYS A 4 1.90 9.15 12.65
CA LYS A 4 0.45 9.03 12.51
C LYS A 4 -0.04 9.74 11.24
N TYR A 5 0.46 10.95 10.99
CA TYR A 5 0.12 11.71 9.79
C TYR A 5 0.59 11.02 8.50
N ALA A 6 1.82 10.53 8.47
CA ALA A 6 2.37 9.83 7.31
C ALA A 6 1.56 8.56 6.94
N LEU A 7 1.17 7.77 7.95
CA LEU A 7 0.35 6.57 7.73
C LEU A 7 -1.03 6.91 7.17
N ILE A 8 -1.70 7.94 7.74
CA ILE A 8 -3.00 8.41 7.25
C ILE A 8 -2.91 8.88 5.80
N GLN A 9 -1.86 9.65 5.46
CA GLN A 9 -1.66 10.14 4.09
C GLN A 9 -1.42 8.99 3.10
N HIS A 10 -0.66 7.97 3.51
CA HIS A 10 -0.42 6.80 2.67
C HIS A 10 -1.72 6.02 2.40
N LEU A 11 -2.52 5.79 3.45
CA LEU A 11 -3.81 5.11 3.34
C LEU A 11 -4.82 5.90 2.51
N ARG A 12 -4.79 7.24 2.60
CA ARG A 12 -5.59 8.13 1.74
C ARG A 12 -5.19 8.02 0.27
N ARG A 13 -3.89 7.96 -0.04
CA ARG A 13 -3.41 7.78 -1.43
C ARG A 13 -3.82 6.43 -2.02
N LYS A 14 -4.02 5.42 -1.18
CA LYS A 14 -4.53 4.11 -1.60
C LYS A 14 -6.06 4.03 -1.67
N GLY A 15 -6.77 5.12 -1.35
CA GLY A 15 -8.24 5.15 -1.33
C GLY A 15 -8.88 4.43 -0.14
N ILE A 16 -8.09 4.01 0.85
CA ILE A 16 -8.58 3.32 2.06
C ILE A 16 -9.28 4.31 3.00
N PHE A 17 -8.77 5.53 3.08
CA PHE A 17 -9.39 6.61 3.83
C PHE A 17 -9.78 7.77 2.92
N SER A 18 -10.98 8.30 3.13
CA SER A 18 -11.46 9.48 2.43
C SER A 18 -11.03 10.77 3.12
N ALA A 19 -11.05 11.88 2.38
CA ALA A 19 -10.78 13.21 2.94
C ALA A 19 -11.82 13.61 4.00
N SER A 20 -13.04 13.09 3.87
CA SER A 20 -14.17 13.31 4.78
C SER A 20 -14.04 12.54 6.10
N ASP A 21 -13.16 11.54 6.17
CA ASP A 21 -12.99 10.69 7.35
C ASP A 21 -12.21 11.39 8.49
N GLY A 22 -11.91 12.69 8.40
CA GLY A 22 -11.10 13.43 9.38
C GLY A 22 -11.55 13.23 10.84
N ARG A 23 -12.87 13.20 11.10
CA ARG A 23 -13.42 12.96 12.45
C ARG A 23 -13.31 11.51 12.90
N ALA A 24 -13.38 10.55 11.97
CA ALA A 24 -13.19 9.13 12.25
C ALA A 24 -11.69 8.81 12.48
N LEU A 25 -10.80 9.40 11.69
CA LEU A 25 -9.35 9.29 11.80
C LEU A 25 -8.80 9.85 13.12
N SER A 26 -9.45 10.89 13.66
CA SER A 26 -9.09 11.44 14.96
C SER A 26 -9.41 10.49 16.12
N LYS A 27 -10.36 9.56 15.94
CA LYS A 27 -10.73 8.55 16.95
C LYS A 27 -9.86 7.30 16.90
N LEU A 28 -9.24 7.03 15.75
CA LEU A 28 -8.36 5.88 15.58
C LEU A 28 -7.04 6.10 16.33
N THR A 29 -6.61 5.07 17.05
CA THR A 29 -5.29 5.04 17.68
C THR A 29 -4.20 4.86 16.62
N THR A 30 -2.96 5.16 16.97
CA THR A 30 -1.82 4.95 16.06
C THR A 30 -1.68 3.47 15.69
N GLU A 31 -2.00 2.55 16.61
CA GLU A 31 -1.91 1.10 16.42
C GLU A 31 -2.94 0.59 15.41
N GLU A 32 -4.17 1.09 15.47
CA GLU A 32 -5.22 0.74 14.50
C GLU A 32 -4.84 1.19 13.08
N ILE A 33 -4.33 2.42 12.95
CA ILE A 33 -3.84 2.96 11.67
C ILE A 33 -2.64 2.15 11.16
N GLN A 34 -1.75 1.73 12.06
CA GLN A 34 -0.57 0.95 11.70
C GLN A 34 -0.94 -0.48 11.26
N ARG A 35 -1.91 -1.12 11.92
CA ARG A 35 -2.45 -2.42 11.50
C ARG A 35 -3.06 -2.35 10.10
N GLU A 36 -3.85 -1.32 9.81
CA GLU A 36 -4.44 -1.14 8.48
C GLU A 36 -3.36 -0.87 7.42
N TYR A 37 -2.34 -0.07 7.76
CA TYR A 37 -1.19 0.13 6.89
C TYR A 37 -0.44 -1.18 6.59
N GLU A 38 -0.19 -2.02 7.59
CA GLU A 38 0.47 -3.31 7.41
C GLU A 38 -0.37 -4.28 6.59
N ARG A 39 -1.69 -4.31 6.80
CA ARG A 39 -2.63 -5.10 5.99
C ARG A 39 -2.54 -4.72 4.52
N VAL A 40 -2.63 -3.43 4.22
CA VAL A 40 -2.62 -2.90 2.85
C VAL A 40 -1.21 -2.99 2.20
N ARG A 41 -0.15 -2.99 3.00
CA ARG A 41 1.22 -3.25 2.53
C ARG A 41 1.44 -4.75 2.26
N GLY A 42 0.93 -5.62 3.12
CA GLY A 42 1.02 -7.07 2.98
C GLY A 42 0.27 -7.57 1.75
N ASP A 43 -0.89 -7.00 1.46
CA ASP A 43 -1.68 -7.29 0.25
C ASP A 43 -0.90 -6.94 -1.03
N GLN A 44 -0.21 -5.80 -1.05
CA GLN A 44 0.67 -5.41 -2.17
C GLN A 44 1.92 -6.28 -2.31
N SER A 45 2.51 -6.73 -1.20
CA SER A 45 3.64 -7.66 -1.26
C SER A 45 3.23 -9.06 -1.75
N HIS A 46 1.99 -9.48 -1.51
CA HIS A 46 1.44 -10.73 -2.04
C HIS A 46 1.11 -10.65 -3.54
N GLY A 47 0.84 -9.44 -4.06
CA GLY A 47 0.67 -9.21 -5.50
C GLY A 47 1.95 -9.20 -6.33
N LEU A 48 3.14 -9.41 -5.73
CA LEU A 48 4.43 -9.38 -6.44
C LEU A 48 4.97 -10.75 -6.86
N VAL A 49 4.16 -11.81 -6.83
CA VAL A 49 4.52 -13.10 -7.46
C VAL A 49 3.76 -13.27 -8.78
N GLN A 50 4.07 -12.42 -9.77
CA GLN A 50 3.89 -12.78 -11.18
C GLN A 50 4.89 -12.02 -12.06
N GLY A 51 6.17 -12.20 -11.76
CA GLY A 51 7.20 -12.04 -12.77
C GLY A 51 7.16 -13.24 -13.70
N ASP A 52 6.23 -13.25 -14.65
CA ASP A 52 6.34 -14.08 -15.84
C ASP A 52 7.55 -13.56 -16.63
N ARG A 53 8.71 -14.13 -16.33
CA ARG A 53 9.91 -13.97 -17.15
C ARG A 53 9.72 -14.83 -18.39
N THR A 54 8.84 -14.38 -19.29
CA THR A 54 8.93 -14.76 -20.69
C THR A 54 10.22 -14.10 -21.21
N ALA A 55 11.33 -14.81 -21.07
CA ALA A 55 12.58 -14.47 -21.72
C ALA A 55 12.38 -14.70 -23.23
N THR A 56 11.85 -13.70 -23.93
CA THR A 56 12.01 -13.57 -25.37
C THR A 56 13.48 -13.26 -25.65
N GLY A 57 14.30 -14.30 -25.60
CA GLY A 57 15.62 -14.32 -26.20
C GLY A 57 15.47 -14.60 -27.69
N ASP A 58 15.06 -13.60 -28.45
CA ASP A 58 15.19 -13.61 -29.91
C ASP A 58 16.69 -13.53 -30.27
N HIS A 59 17.37 -14.68 -30.19
CA HIS A 59 18.67 -14.87 -30.81
C HIS A 59 18.46 -15.30 -32.27
N HIS A 60 18.18 -14.33 -33.13
CA HIS A 60 18.36 -14.48 -34.56
C HIS A 60 19.80 -14.10 -34.88
N SER A 61 20.71 -15.09 -34.88
CA SER A 61 22.04 -14.93 -35.45
C SER A 61 22.05 -15.60 -36.82
N LEU A 62 22.27 -14.77 -37.84
CA LEU A 62 22.67 -15.13 -39.20
C LEU A 62 23.95 -16.00 -39.21
#